data_AF-A0A0F8ZA30-F1
#
_entry.id   AF-A0A0F8ZA30-F1
#
_cell.length_a   1.000
_cell.length_b   1.000
_cell.length_c   1.000
_cell.angle_alpha   90.00
_cell.angle_beta   90.00
_cell.angle_gamma   90.00
#
_symmetry.space_group_name_H-M   'P 1'
#
loop_
_entity.id
_entity.type
_entity.pdbx_description
1 polymer ?
#
loop_
_entity_poly.entity_id
_entity_poly.type
_entity_poly.pdbx_seq_one_letter_code
_entity_poly.pdbx_strand_id
1 'polypeptide(L)' 'DIIALTVSIMSGSSYCIDVYNGAVSKNGLDDEAITEIYAIIDIYSGLNRFNIGQQTKKDEKPWFGCGS' A
#
# COMPACT_ATOMS: atom_id res chain seq x y z
N ASP A 1 0.59 3.49 11.78
CA ASP A 1 0.86 2.04 11.62
C ASP A 1 0.37 1.44 10.31
N ILE A 2 -0.83 1.76 9.79
CA ILE A 2 -1.31 1.22 8.50
C ILE A 2 -0.31 1.47 7.35
N ILE A 3 0.15 2.72 7.15
CA ILE A 3 1.14 3.05 6.11
C ILE A 3 2.45 2.26 6.31
N ALA A 4 2.89 2.11 7.56
CA ALA A 4 4.11 1.38 7.88
C ALA A 4 3.96 -0.13 7.62
N LEU A 5 2.80 -0.72 7.94
CA LEU A 5 2.44 -2.09 7.58
C LEU A 5 2.45 -2.27 6.06
N THR A 6 1.82 -1.36 5.32
CA THR A 6 1.81 -1.38 3.85
C THR A 6 3.22 -1.40 3.27
N VAL A 7 4.08 -0.48 3.68
CA VAL A 7 5.47 -0.42 3.20
C VAL A 7 6.26 -1.67 3.60
N SER A 8 6.01 -2.22 4.78
CA SER A 8 6.65 -3.46 5.25
C SER A 8 6.27 -4.67 4.38
N ILE A 9 4.99 -4.78 4.01
CA ILE A 9 4.51 -5.82 3.10
C ILE A 9 5.11 -5.64 1.70
N MET A 10 5.08 -4.41 1.16
CA MET A 10 5.61 -4.12 -0.18
C MET A 10 7.13 -4.34 -0.29
N SER A 11 7.86 -4.11 0.80
CA SER A 11 9.31 -4.36 0.88
C SER A 11 9.68 -5.81 1.20
N GLY A 12 8.71 -6.63 1.65
CA GLY A 12 8.95 -8.03 2.03
C GLY A 12 9.67 -8.21 3.38
N SER A 13 9.66 -7.20 4.24
CA SER A 13 10.32 -7.28 5.56
C SER A 13 9.45 -8.03 6.56
N SER A 14 9.74 -9.32 6.79
CA SER A 14 9.00 -10.17 7.74
C SER A 14 8.93 -9.57 9.15
N TYR A 15 10.06 -9.10 9.68
CA TYR A 15 10.11 -8.46 11.00
C TYR A 15 9.19 -7.24 11.09
N CYS A 16 9.23 -6.35 10.10
CA CYS A 16 8.40 -5.15 10.13
C CYS A 16 6.91 -5.48 9.93
N ILE A 17 6.59 -6.49 9.12
CA ILE A 17 5.22 -6.98 8.94
C ILE A 17 4.66 -7.41 10.30
N ASP A 18 5.38 -8.23 11.06
CA ASP A 18 4.93 -8.72 12.37
C ASP A 18 4.73 -7.58 13.37
N VAL A 19 5.70 -6.65 13.44
CA VAL A 19 5.63 -5.48 14.34
C VAL A 19 4.42 -4.60 14.02
N TYR A 20 4.23 -4.26 12.74
CA TYR A 20 3.16 -3.34 12.36
C TYR A 20 1.79 -4.01 12.28
N ASN A 21 1.70 -5.32 12.05
CA ASN A 21 0.46 -6.09 12.24
C ASN A 21 -0.01 -6.02 13.69
N GLY A 22 0.89 -6.24 14.64
CA GLY A 22 0.58 -6.09 16.05
C GLY A 22 0.16 -4.66 16.42
N ALA A 23 0.83 -3.65 15.84
CA ALA A 23 0.50 -2.25 16.09
C ALA A 23 -0.88 -1.85 15.54
N VAL A 24 -1.24 -2.24 14.32
CA VAL A 24 -2.56 -1.91 13.76
C VAL A 24 -3.69 -2.64 14.51
N SER A 25 -3.48 -3.90 14.88
CA SER A 25 -4.45 -4.67 15.67
C SER A 25 -4.67 -4.04 17.04
N LYS A 26 -3.58 -3.66 17.73
CA LYS A 26 -3.66 -2.95 19.02
C LYS A 26 -4.37 -1.60 18.93
N ASN A 27 -4.30 -0.93 17.78
CA ASN A 27 -5.00 0.33 17.52
C ASN A 27 -6.47 0.14 17.10
N GLY A 28 -6.98 -1.10 17.12
CA GLY A 28 -8.39 -1.40 16.94
C GLY A 28 -8.80 -1.82 15.53
N LEU A 29 -7.84 -2.14 14.64
CA LEU A 29 -8.18 -2.84 13.40
C LEU A 29 -8.46 -4.31 13.71
N ASP A 30 -9.58 -4.80 13.23
CA ASP A 30 -9.93 -6.21 13.29
C ASP A 30 -9.31 -6.98 12.10
N ASP A 31 -9.46 -8.30 12.14
CA ASP A 31 -8.89 -9.19 11.14
C ASP A 31 -9.49 -8.95 9.74
N GLU A 32 -10.74 -8.50 9.65
CA GLU A 32 -11.39 -8.13 8.39
C GLU A 32 -10.73 -6.89 7.78
N ALA A 33 -10.56 -5.81 8.55
CA ALA A 33 -9.87 -4.61 8.10
C ALA A 33 -8.40 -4.87 7.72
N ILE A 34 -7.70 -5.72 8.48
CA ILE A 34 -6.34 -6.14 8.13
C ILE A 34 -6.34 -6.91 6.80
N THR A 35 -7.29 -7.84 6.60
CA THR A 35 -7.44 -8.59 5.36
C THR A 35 -7.70 -7.67 4.16
N GLU A 36 -8.54 -6.65 4.32
CA GLU A 36 -8.78 -5.65 3.28
C GLU A 36 -7.50 -4.87 2.92
N ILE A 37 -6.67 -4.51 3.91
CA ILE A 37 -5.36 -3.88 3.65
C ILE A 37 -4.49 -4.81 2.78
N TYR A 38 -4.42 -6.10 3.09
CA TYR A 38 -3.67 -7.06 2.26
C TYR A 38 -4.21 -7.14 0.84
N ALA A 39 -5.53 -7.16 0.66
CA ALA A 39 -6.17 -7.19 -0.66
C ALA A 39 -5.84 -5.94 -1.50
N ILE A 40 -5.88 -4.74 -0.89
CA ILE A 40 -5.53 -3.49 -1.55
C ILE A 40 -4.05 -3.50 -1.97
N ILE A 41 -3.17 -3.98 -1.09
CA ILE A 41 -1.73 -4.06 -1.37
C ILE A 41 -1.45 -5.00 -2.54
N ASP A 42 -2.11 -6.16 -2.60
CA ASP A 42 -1.95 -7.11 -3.70
C ASP A 42 -2.38 -6.49 -5.05
N ILE A 43 -3.59 -5.92 -5.10
CA ILE A 43 -4.10 -5.24 -6.30
C ILE A 43 -3.16 -4.12 -6.74
N TYR A 44 -2.75 -3.25 -5.83
CA TYR A 44 -1.88 -2.11 -6.17
C TYR A 44 -0.49 -2.56 -6.61
N SER A 45 0.07 -3.57 -5.95
CA SER A 45 1.38 -4.14 -6.32
C SER A 45 1.33 -4.82 -7.70
N GLY A 46 0.25 -5.52 -8.02
CA GLY A 46 0.00 -6.11 -9.33
C GLY A 46 -0.13 -5.05 -10.42
N LEU A 47 -0.96 -4.02 -10.20
CA LEU A 47 -1.14 -2.91 -11.13
C LEU A 47 0.15 -2.12 -11.35
N ASN A 48 0.93 -1.89 -10.30
CA ASN A 48 2.23 -1.23 -10.44
C ASN A 48 3.20 -2.03 -11.31
N ARG A 49 3.29 -3.34 -11.09
CA ARG A 49 4.13 -4.21 -11.95
C ARG A 49 3.64 -4.21 -13.39
N PHE A 50 2.33 -4.28 -13.60
CA PHE A 50 1.73 -4.18 -14.92
C PHE A 50 2.08 -2.86 -15.61
N ASN A 51 1.92 -1.74 -14.90
CA ASN A 51 2.23 -0.40 -15.37
C ASN A 51 3.71 -0.25 -15.77
N ILE A 52 4.63 -0.74 -14.93
CA ILE A 52 6.07 -0.77 -15.22
C ILE A 52 6.34 -1.62 -16.48
N GLY A 53 5.73 -2.79 -16.59
CA GLY A 53 5.91 -3.69 -17.73
C GLY A 53 5.40 -3.11 -19.05
N GLN A 54 4.32 -2.33 -19.02
CA GLN A 54 3.76 -1.65 -20.18
C GLN A 54 4.51 -0.36 -20.57
N GLN A 55 5.44 0.12 -19.73
CA GLN A 55 6.12 1.41 -19.92
C GLN A 55 5.15 2.55 -20.24
N THR A 56 3.98 2.54 -19.59
CA THR A 56 2.95 3.55 -19.78
C THR A 56 3.53 4.94 -19.50
N LYS A 57 3.29 5.87 -20.42
CA LYS A 57 3.66 7.26 -20.19
C LYS A 57 2.65 7.90 -19.26
N LYS A 58 3.14 8.75 -18.37
CA LYS A 58 2.29 9.60 -17.55
C LYS A 58 1.48 10.51 -18.49
N ASP A 59 0.20 10.64 -18.22
CA ASP A 59 -0.65 11.64 -18.85
C ASP A 59 -0.19 13.02 -18.38
N GLU A 60 0.53 13.77 -19.22
CA GLU A 60 1.23 15.03 -18.91
C GLU A 60 0.30 16.22 -18.68
N LYS A 61 -0.94 15.98 -18.22
CA LYS A 61 -1.83 17.06 -17.81
C LYS A 61 -1.13 17.90 -16.74
N PRO A 62 -1.07 19.23 -16.87
CA PRO A 62 -0.51 20.09 -15.83
C PRO A 62 -1.22 19.81 -14.50
N TRP A 63 -0.45 19.47 -13.48
CA TRP A 63 -0.99 19.27 -12.13
C TRP A 63 -1.18 20.65 -11.49
N PHE A 64 -2.44 21.07 -11.36
CA PHE A 64 -2.79 22.37 -10.76
C PHE A 64 -2.81 22.38 -9.23
N GLY A 65 -2.42 21.27 -8.58
CA GLY A 65 -2.41 21.16 -7.12
C GLY A 65 -3.79 21.27 -6.47
N CYS A 66 -3.83 21.05 -5.15
CA CYS A 66 -4.95 21.51 -4.32
C CYS A 66 -4.69 22.97 -3.94
N GLY A 67 -4.92 23.90 -4.86
CA GLY A 67 -4.75 25.32 -4.55
C GLY A 67 -4.78 26.26 -5.75
N SER A 68 -5.98 26.73 -6.07
CA SER A 68 -6.26 28.12 -6.43
C SER A 68 -7.73 28.40 -6.17
#